data_AF-A0A0M8Y8X6-F1
#
_entry.id   AF-A0A0M8Y8X6-F1
#
_cell.length_a   1.000
_cell.length_b   1.000
_cell.length_c   1.000
_cell.angle_alpha   90.00
_cell.angle_beta   90.00
_cell.angle_gamma   90.00
#
_symmetry.space_group_name_H-M   'P 1'
#
loop_
_entity.id
_entity.type
_entity.pdbx_description
1 polymer ?
#
loop_
_entity_poly.entity_id
_entity_poly.type
_entity_poly.pdbx_seq_one_letter_code
_entity_poly.pdbx_strand_id
1 'polypeptide(L)' 'MTTTLPVVGLAPEDASTYAEWFACLADPTRVRLLHTVATHPGEITVGALTEAVGVSQSTCSHHLRKLADVGFV' A
#
# COMPACT_ATOMS: atom_id res chain seq x y z
N MET A 1 -22.50 -36.36 -16.48
CA MET A 1 -22.20 -35.56 -15.27
C MET A 1 -21.08 -34.58 -15.62
N THR A 2 -21.42 -33.41 -16.15
CA THR A 2 -20.47 -32.31 -16.33
C THR A 2 -20.55 -31.44 -15.09
N THR A 3 -19.56 -31.57 -14.21
CA THR A 3 -19.39 -30.67 -13.06
C THR A 3 -18.91 -29.33 -13.58
N THR A 4 -19.82 -28.38 -13.73
CA THR A 4 -19.49 -26.98 -13.98
C THR A 4 -18.89 -26.43 -12.68
N LEU A 5 -17.56 -26.32 -12.62
CA LEU A 5 -16.91 -25.55 -11.55
C LEU A 5 -17.36 -24.09 -11.70
N PRO A 6 -17.92 -23.46 -10.65
CA PRO A 6 -18.19 -22.03 -10.72
C PRO A 6 -16.84 -21.32 -10.86
N VAL A 7 -16.61 -20.71 -12.03
CA VAL A 7 -15.56 -19.70 -12.15
C VAL A 7 -16.05 -18.54 -11.31
N VAL A 8 -15.68 -18.53 -10.04
CA VAL A 8 -15.82 -17.35 -9.17
C VAL A 8 -14.74 -16.39 -9.66
N GLY A 9 -15.02 -15.72 -10.78
CA GLY A 9 -14.21 -14.65 -11.30
C GLY A 9 -14.25 -13.47 -10.33
N LEU A 10 -13.11 -12.78 -10.20
CA LEU A 10 -13.05 -11.55 -9.43
C LEU A 10 -14.04 -10.54 -10.04
N ALA A 11 -14.84 -9.88 -9.20
CA ALA A 11 -15.76 -8.88 -9.68
C ALA A 11 -14.99 -7.72 -10.33
N PRO A 12 -15.48 -7.10 -11.42
CA PRO A 12 -14.77 -6.00 -12.09
C PRO A 12 -14.39 -4.86 -11.13
N GLU A 13 -15.25 -4.54 -10.16
CA GLU A 13 -15.02 -3.55 -9.12
C GLU A 13 -13.83 -3.92 -8.22
N ASP A 14 -13.77 -5.16 -7.74
CA ASP A 14 -12.67 -5.66 -6.91
C ASP A 14 -11.36 -5.64 -7.71
N ALA A 15 -11.42 -6.02 -8.99
CA ALA A 15 -10.27 -5.99 -9.89
C ALA A 15 -9.71 -4.56 -10.06
N SER A 16 -10.60 -3.57 -10.21
CA SER A 16 -10.22 -2.16 -10.27
C SER A 16 -9.61 -1.69 -8.95
N THR A 17 -10.21 -2.01 -7.81
CA THR A 17 -9.66 -1.66 -6.48
C THR A 17 -8.28 -2.25 -6.27
N TYR A 18 -8.08 -3.54 -6.61
CA TYR A 18 -6.77 -4.17 -6.46
C TYR A 18 -5.73 -3.58 -7.41
N ALA A 19 -6.12 -3.24 -8.64
CA ALA A 19 -5.22 -2.58 -9.58
C ALA A 19 -4.75 -1.21 -9.04
N GLU A 20 -5.63 -0.44 -8.40
CA GLU A 20 -5.25 0.83 -7.74
C GLU A 20 -4.28 0.60 -6.59
N TRP A 21 -4.52 -0.41 -5.75
CA TRP A 21 -3.60 -0.81 -4.69
C TRP A 21 -2.24 -1.20 -5.23
N PHE A 22 -2.19 -2.05 -6.26
CA PHE A 22 -0.92 -2.47 -6.87
C PHE A 22 -0.19 -1.33 -7.56
N ALA A 23 -0.91 -0.42 -8.24
CA ALA A 23 -0.33 0.78 -8.81
C ALA A 23 0.26 1.68 -7.70
N CYS A 24 -0.41 1.78 -6.56
CA CYS A 24 0.16 2.42 -5.38
C CYS A 24 1.39 1.65 -4.88
N LEU A 25 1.38 0.33 -4.76
CA LEU A 25 2.54 -0.41 -4.23
C LEU A 25 3.70 -0.57 -5.23
N ALA A 26 3.54 -0.23 -6.51
CA ALA A 26 4.57 -0.31 -7.55
C ALA A 26 5.72 0.73 -7.42
N ASP A 27 6.07 1.12 -6.20
CA ASP A 27 7.19 2.02 -5.88
C ASP A 27 7.92 1.50 -4.64
N PRO A 28 9.25 1.29 -4.71
CA PRO A 28 10.00 0.69 -3.63
C PRO A 28 9.99 1.53 -2.34
N THR A 29 9.90 2.86 -2.44
CA THR A 29 9.81 3.72 -1.26
C THR A 29 8.50 3.50 -0.53
N ARG A 30 7.38 3.37 -1.25
CA ARG A 30 6.06 3.12 -0.65
C ARG A 30 6.00 1.76 0.04
N VAL A 31 6.57 0.72 -0.56
CA VAL A 31 6.66 -0.61 0.08
C VAL A 31 7.48 -0.55 1.37
N ARG A 32 8.63 0.15 1.37
CA ARG A 32 9.48 0.31 2.57
C ARG A 32 8.79 1.11 3.67
N LEU A 33 8.09 2.19 3.31
CA LEU A 33 7.31 2.99 4.26
C LEU A 33 6.19 2.15 4.89
N LEU A 34 5.38 1.48 4.07
CA LEU A 34 4.28 0.64 4.55
C LEU A 34 4.78 -0.49 5.45
N HIS A 35 5.86 -1.18 5.06
CA HIS A 35 6.48 -2.21 5.90
C HIS A 35 6.93 -1.64 7.25
N THR A 36 7.57 -0.47 7.26
CA THR A 36 8.04 0.18 8.49
C THR A 36 6.87 0.53 9.41
N VAL A 37 5.78 1.09 8.88
CA VAL A 37 4.56 1.37 9.65
C VAL A 37 3.96 0.07 10.19
N ALA A 38 3.77 -0.94 9.35
CA ALA A 38 3.13 -2.21 9.72
C ALA A 38 3.91 -3.03 10.76
N THR A 39 5.24 -2.83 10.84
CA THR A 39 6.11 -3.54 11.79
C THR A 39 6.47 -2.70 13.03
N HIS A 40 6.09 -1.43 13.07
CA HIS A 40 6.38 -0.57 14.22
C HIS A 40 5.38 -0.86 15.36
N PRO A 41 5.86 -1.06 16.60
CA PRO A 41 4.96 -1.20 17.75
C PRO A 41 4.32 0.16 18.07
N GLY A 42 3.03 0.31 17.74
CA GLY A 42 2.27 1.52 18.02
C GLY A 42 2.41 2.60 16.94
N GLU A 43 2.26 3.86 17.33
CA GLU A 43 2.32 5.00 16.41
C GLU A 43 3.77 5.39 16.08
N ILE A 44 3.99 5.81 14.83
CA ILE A 44 5.29 6.32 14.36
C ILE A 44 5.11 7.70 13.74
N THR A 45 6.01 8.62 14.07
CA THR A 45 5.98 9.97 13.50
C THR A 45 6.56 9.97 12.08
N VAL A 46 6.10 10.90 11.23
CA VAL A 46 6.64 11.07 9.87
C VAL A 46 8.15 11.35 9.88
N GLY A 47 8.65 12.06 10.89
CA GLY A 47 10.08 12.32 11.07
C GLY A 47 10.87 11.03 11.29
N ALA A 48 10.46 10.21 12.26
CA ALA A 48 11.09 8.91 12.53
C ALA A 48 11.00 7.98 11.31
N LEU A 49 9.89 8.01 10.57
CA LEU A 49 9.72 7.23 9.34
C LEU A 49 10.67 7.69 8.22
N THR A 50 10.86 9.00 8.09
CA THR A 50 11.78 9.62 7.13
C THR A 50 13.23 9.18 7.39
N GLU A 51 13.64 9.18 8.66
CA GLU A 51 14.95 8.70 9.10
C GLU A 51 15.14 7.20 8.84
N ALA A 52 14.14 6.38 9.18
CA ALA A 52 14.19 4.92 9.00
C ALA A 52 14.30 4.50 7.53
N VAL A 53 13.63 5.20 6.62
CA VAL A 53 13.64 4.88 5.18
C VAL A 53 14.77 5.59 4.43
N GLY A 54 15.35 6.65 5.00
CA GLY A 54 16.48 7.38 4.40
C GLY A 54 16.08 8.24 3.20
N VAL A 55 14.92 8.90 3.28
CA VAL A 55 14.42 9.83 2.26
C VAL A 55 14.29 11.24 2.84
N SER A 56 14.01 12.25 2.01
CA SER A 56 13.65 13.58 2.54
C SER A 56 12.24 13.58 3.13
N GLN A 57 11.97 14.50 4.04
CA GLN A 57 10.64 14.65 4.66
C GLN A 57 9.55 14.99 3.62
N SER A 58 9.89 15.79 2.60
CA SER A 58 8.97 16.11 1.49
C SER A 58 8.61 14.86 0.68
N THR A 59 9.60 14.04 0.35
CA THR A 59 9.40 12.76 -0.36
C THR A 59 8.61 11.78 0.49
N CYS A 60 8.92 11.66 1.78
CA CYS A 60 8.18 10.82 2.72
C CYS A 60 6.70 11.22 2.79
N SER A 61 6.41 12.51 2.97
CA SER A 61 5.05 13.04 3.06
C SER A 61 4.25 12.80 1.77
N HIS A 62 4.87 13.00 0.61
CA HIS A 62 4.26 12.71 -0.69
C HIS A 62 3.86 11.24 -0.84
N HIS A 63 4.74 10.33 -0.43
CA HIS A 63 4.48 8.90 -0.49
C HIS A 63 3.43 8.44 0.53
N LEU A 64 3.45 8.97 1.75
CA LEU A 64 2.43 8.71 2.77
C LEU A 64 1.05 9.19 2.31
N ARG A 65 0.97 10.36 1.67
CA ARG A 65 -0.30 10.84 1.12
C ARG A 65 -0.90 9.86 0.12
N LYS A 66 -0.09 9.36 -0.83
CA LYS A 66 -0.54 8.35 -1.81
C LYS A 66 -0.98 7.03 -1.17
N LEU A 67 -0.32 6.61 -0.09
CA LEU A 67 -0.71 5.42 0.67
C LEU A 67 -2.05 5.64 1.39
N ALA A 68 -2.25 6.81 2.00
CA ALA A 68 -3.49 7.18 2.66
C ALA A 68 -4.66 7.30 1.68
N ASP A 69 -4.43 7.88 0.49
CA ASP A 69 -5.46 8.06 -0.54
C ASP A 69 -6.08 6.73 -0.99
N VAL A 70 -5.37 5.60 -0.85
CA VAL A 70 -5.87 4.24 -1.15
C VAL A 70 -6.16 3.39 0.10
N GLY A 71 -6.02 3.95 1.30
CA GLY A 71 -6.37 3.32 2.57
C GLY A 71 -5.32 2.39 3.19
N PHE A 72 -4.04 2.52 2.83
CA PHE A 72 -2.97 1.70 3.44
C PHE A 72 -2.46 2.23 4.78
N VAL A 73 -2.62 3.53 5.06
CA VAL A 73 -2.19 4.21 6.30
C VAL A 73 -3.21 5.24 6.75
#